data_AF-A0A937X3X4-F1
#
_entry.id   AF-A0A937X3X4-F1
#
_cell.length_a   1.000
_cell.length_b   1.000
_cell.length_c   1.000
_cell.angle_alpha   90.00
_cell.angle_beta   90.00
_cell.angle_gamma   90.00
#
_symmetry.space_group_name_H-M   'P 1'
#
loop_
_entity.id
_entity.type
_entity.pdbx_description
1 polymer ?
#
loop_
_entity_poly.entity_id
_entity_poly.type
_entity_poly.pdbx_seq_one_letter_code
_entity_poly.pdbx_strand_id
1 'polypeptide(L)'
;MLQEAYEDAGNDRLLQADIIRALGETRSATGVTALGRSYRDHGNDREMRHVVVGAMGRSTRPEAVGLLKRVFAESWNDPAMRLACVRALGETRNKEAVPALMEAYAGAWNDPSLKREIVAALAKAHTPSSPIP
;
A
#
# COMPACT_ATOMS: atom_id res chain seq x y z
N MET A 1 -18.66 12.15 1.64
CA MET A 1 -18.56 12.09 0.16
C MET A 1 -17.81 10.85 -0.33
N LEU A 2 -16.47 10.77 -0.38
CA LEU A 2 -15.80 9.58 -0.98
C LEU A 2 -15.98 8.28 -0.18
N GLN A 3 -16.10 8.35 1.16
CA GLN A 3 -16.37 7.16 1.97
C GLN A 3 -17.82 6.66 1.81
N GLU A 4 -18.80 7.57 1.78
CA GLU A 4 -20.21 7.22 1.54
C GLU A 4 -20.40 6.64 0.14
N ALA A 5 -19.71 7.19 -0.87
CA ALA A 5 -19.72 6.63 -2.21
C ALA A 5 -19.15 5.19 -2.27
N TYR A 6 -18.19 4.85 -1.41
CA TYR A 6 -17.65 3.49 -1.33
C TYR A 6 -18.69 2.51 -0.77
N GLU A 7 -19.42 2.93 0.26
CA GLU A 7 -20.50 2.15 0.87
C GLU A 7 -21.71 2.02 -0.10
N ASP A 8 -21.96 3.04 -0.92
CA ASP A 8 -23.06 3.10 -1.89
C ASP A 8 -22.74 2.42 -3.24
N ALA A 9 -21.46 2.24 -3.59
CA ALA A 9 -21.02 1.59 -4.83
C ALA A 9 -21.48 0.13 -4.98
N GLY A 10 -21.99 -0.49 -3.91
CA GLY A 10 -22.62 -1.81 -3.95
C GLY A 10 -21.68 -2.89 -4.50
N ASN A 11 -22.04 -3.49 -5.64
CA ASN A 11 -21.26 -4.54 -6.31
C ASN A 11 -20.46 -4.04 -7.53
N ASP A 12 -20.45 -2.73 -7.81
CA ASP A 12 -19.70 -2.16 -8.93
C ASP A 12 -18.21 -2.07 -8.57
N ARG A 13 -17.48 -3.10 -9.01
CA ARG A 13 -16.04 -3.23 -8.78
C ARG A 13 -15.22 -2.11 -9.41
N LEU A 14 -15.66 -1.56 -10.55
CA LEU A 14 -14.92 -0.49 -11.22
C LEU A 14 -15.04 0.80 -10.41
N LEU A 15 -16.27 1.13 -9.98
CA LEU A 15 -16.53 2.30 -9.15
C LEU A 15 -15.81 2.19 -7.79
N GLN A 16 -15.85 1.03 -7.15
CA GLN A 16 -15.11 0.78 -5.91
C GLN A 16 -13.60 1.01 -6.09
N ALA A 17 -13.01 0.47 -7.16
CA ALA A 17 -11.58 0.63 -7.42
C ALA A 17 -11.19 2.10 -7.64
N ASP A 18 -12.02 2.88 -8.30
CA ASP A 18 -11.77 4.31 -8.54
C ASP A 18 -11.89 5.14 -7.25
N ILE A 19 -12.86 4.81 -6.40
CA ILE A 19 -12.99 5.43 -5.08
C ILE A 19 -11.78 5.09 -4.20
N ILE A 20 -11.33 3.83 -4.18
CA ILE A 20 -10.13 3.40 -3.46
C ILE A 20 -8.90 4.19 -3.94
N ARG A 21 -8.71 4.35 -5.25
CA ARG A 21 -7.60 5.14 -5.81
C ARG A 21 -7.69 6.60 -5.38
N ALA A 22 -8.88 7.21 -5.47
CA ALA A 22 -9.10 8.58 -5.04
C ALA A 22 -8.78 8.77 -3.55
N LEU A 23 -9.19 7.83 -2.68
CA LEU A 23 -8.88 7.86 -1.25
C LEU A 23 -7.37 7.85 -0.99
N GLY A 24 -6.58 7.06 -1.73
CA GLY A 24 -5.12 7.07 -1.65
C GLY A 24 -4.50 8.43 -2.02
N GLU A 25 -5.09 9.11 -3.00
CA GLU A 25 -4.62 10.41 -3.50
C GLU A 25 -5.04 11.59 -2.62
N THR A 26 -6.12 11.47 -1.84
CA THR A 26 -6.53 12.53 -0.91
C THR A 26 -5.51 12.82 0.19
N ARG A 27 -4.54 11.93 0.44
CA ARG A 27 -3.49 12.04 1.49
C ARG A 27 -4.05 12.36 2.89
N SER A 28 -5.30 11.99 3.15
CA SER A 28 -5.99 12.23 4.42
C SER A 28 -5.87 11.03 5.36
N ALA A 29 -5.82 11.29 6.67
CA ALA A 29 -5.86 10.24 7.70
C ALA A 29 -7.18 9.43 7.65
N THR A 30 -8.29 10.10 7.32
CA THR A 30 -9.58 9.42 7.07
C THR A 30 -9.52 8.54 5.82
N GLY A 31 -8.84 8.98 4.77
CA GLY A 31 -8.59 8.17 3.56
C GLY A 31 -7.81 6.89 3.86
N VAL A 32 -6.72 6.99 4.63
CA VAL A 32 -5.93 5.83 5.05
C VAL A 32 -6.76 4.86 5.91
N THR A 33 -7.61 5.39 6.80
CA THR A 33 -8.50 4.57 7.62
C THR A 33 -9.53 3.81 6.77
N ALA A 34 -10.10 4.46 5.76
CA ALA A 34 -11.02 3.84 4.81
C ALA A 34 -10.33 2.75 3.98
N LEU A 35 -9.10 2.98 3.51
CA LEU A 35 -8.30 1.96 2.83
C LEU A 35 -8.05 0.73 3.71
N GLY A 36 -7.76 0.92 4.99
CA GLY A 36 -7.59 -0.18 5.94
C GLY A 36 -8.86 -1.00 6.18
N ARG A 37 -10.04 -0.37 6.09
CA ARG A 37 -11.34 -1.07 6.13
C ARG A 37 -11.58 -1.83 4.83
N SER A 38 -11.46 -1.15 3.69
CA SER A 38 -11.64 -1.74 2.36
C SER A 38 -10.78 -2.98 2.13
N TYR A 39 -9.52 -2.96 2.56
CA TYR A 39 -8.65 -4.14 2.48
C TYR A 39 -9.20 -5.37 3.25
N ARG A 40 -9.84 -5.16 4.41
CA ARG A 40 -10.45 -6.25 5.19
C ARG A 40 -11.76 -6.72 4.57
N ASP A 41 -12.59 -5.78 4.11
CA ASP A 41 -13.89 -6.07 3.51
C ASP A 41 -13.73 -6.93 2.24
N HIS A 42 -12.63 -6.71 1.50
CA HIS A 42 -12.25 -7.48 0.31
C HIS A 42 -11.37 -8.69 0.60
N GLY A 43 -11.46 -9.31 1.78
CA GLY A 43 -10.61 -10.45 2.19
C GLY A 43 -10.50 -11.59 1.16
N ASN A 44 -11.58 -11.86 0.42
CA ASN A 44 -11.64 -12.89 -0.63
C ASN A 44 -11.39 -12.38 -2.06
N ASP A 45 -11.32 -11.05 -2.26
CA ASP A 45 -11.11 -10.44 -3.57
C ASP A 45 -9.65 -9.97 -3.70
N ARG A 46 -8.82 -10.86 -4.27
CA ARG A 46 -7.37 -10.63 -4.40
C ARG A 46 -7.06 -9.40 -5.25
N GLU A 47 -7.78 -9.21 -6.36
CA GLU A 47 -7.57 -8.07 -7.26
C GLU A 47 -7.87 -6.75 -6.55
N MET A 48 -8.99 -6.69 -5.82
CA MET A 48 -9.35 -5.49 -5.09
C MET A 48 -8.35 -5.21 -3.96
N ARG A 49 -7.88 -6.24 -3.24
CA ARG A 49 -6.82 -6.05 -2.24
C ARG A 49 -5.54 -5.44 -2.84
N HIS A 50 -5.17 -5.82 -4.07
CA HIS A 50 -4.04 -5.20 -4.76
C HIS A 50 -4.28 -3.71 -5.06
N VAL A 51 -5.50 -3.35 -5.48
CA VAL A 51 -5.88 -1.95 -5.73
C VAL A 51 -5.77 -1.13 -4.44
N VAL A 52 -6.27 -1.68 -3.32
CA VAL A 52 -6.20 -1.03 -2.02
C VAL A 52 -4.74 -0.84 -1.57
N VAL A 53 -3.89 -1.85 -1.72
CA VAL A 53 -2.46 -1.75 -1.38
C VAL A 53 -1.74 -0.69 -2.23
N GLY A 54 -2.05 -0.63 -3.53
CA GLY A 54 -1.53 0.43 -4.41
C GLY A 54 -1.99 1.82 -3.96
N ALA A 55 -3.25 1.97 -3.56
CA ALA A 55 -3.76 3.24 -3.03
C ALA A 55 -3.12 3.63 -1.69
N MET A 56 -2.84 2.66 -0.81
CA MET A 56 -2.08 2.91 0.42
C MET A 56 -0.67 3.43 0.11
N GLY A 57 0.00 2.90 -0.93
CA GLY A 57 1.32 3.37 -1.37
C GLY A 57 1.34 4.81 -1.87
N ARG A 58 0.25 5.28 -2.49
CA ARG A 58 0.10 6.68 -2.93
C ARG A 58 -0.11 7.66 -1.79
N SER A 59 -0.48 7.15 -0.61
CA SER A 59 -0.60 7.97 0.58
C SER A 59 0.78 8.27 1.14
N THR A 60 1.09 9.55 1.30
CA THR A 60 2.35 10.03 1.91
C THR A 60 2.32 10.00 3.44
N ARG A 61 1.28 9.38 4.01
CA ARG A 61 0.99 9.39 5.45
C ARG A 61 1.70 8.24 6.17
N PRO A 62 2.28 8.47 7.35
CA PRO A 62 2.93 7.41 8.13
C PRO A 62 1.96 6.29 8.53
N GLU A 63 0.68 6.61 8.73
CA GLU A 63 -0.35 5.61 9.04
C GLU A 63 -0.50 4.57 7.92
N ALA A 64 -0.25 4.94 6.66
CA ALA A 64 -0.29 4.03 5.53
C ALA A 64 0.89 3.04 5.56
N VAL A 65 2.08 3.48 6.00
CA VAL A 65 3.24 2.60 6.24
C VAL A 65 2.88 1.52 7.27
N GLY A 66 2.23 1.91 8.36
CA GLY A 66 1.77 0.97 9.39
C GLY A 66 0.81 -0.10 8.86
N LEU A 67 -0.13 0.27 7.98
CA LEU A 67 -1.02 -0.68 7.33
C LEU A 67 -0.27 -1.60 6.37
N LEU A 68 0.58 -1.05 5.49
CA LEU A 68 1.36 -1.82 4.53
C LEU A 68 2.29 -2.85 5.20
N LYS A 69 2.85 -2.53 6.36
CA LYS A 69 3.61 -3.49 7.19
C LYS A 69 2.78 -4.69 7.60
N ARG A 70 1.55 -4.45 8.09
CA ARG A 70 0.63 -5.53 8.50
C ARG A 70 0.25 -6.40 7.30
N VAL A 71 -0.13 -5.77 6.18
CA VAL A 71 -0.47 -6.48 4.94
C VAL A 71 0.69 -7.34 4.46
N PHE A 72 1.93 -6.83 4.49
CA PHE A 72 3.11 -7.62 4.11
C PHE A 72 3.31 -8.86 4.98
N ALA A 73 3.12 -8.74 6.30
CA ALA A 73 3.24 -9.85 7.24
C ALA A 73 2.13 -10.91 7.04
N GLU A 74 0.91 -10.48 6.73
CA GLU A 74 -0.23 -11.36 6.44
C GLU A 74 -0.08 -12.11 5.12
N SER A 75 0.65 -11.54 4.15
CA SER A 75 0.72 -12.04 2.76
C SER A 75 1.86 -13.03 2.53
N TRP A 76 2.27 -13.80 3.55
CA TRP A 76 3.42 -14.72 3.48
C TRP A 76 3.30 -15.78 2.35
N ASN A 77 2.07 -16.18 1.99
CA ASN A 77 1.77 -17.15 0.95
C ASN A 77 1.44 -16.52 -0.43
N ASP A 78 1.48 -15.18 -0.55
CA ASP A 78 1.17 -14.47 -1.78
C ASP A 78 2.37 -13.60 -2.22
N PRO A 79 3.27 -14.14 -3.06
CA PRO A 79 4.44 -13.41 -3.55
C PRO A 79 4.07 -12.12 -4.30
N ALA A 80 2.96 -12.11 -5.03
CA ALA A 80 2.53 -10.93 -5.77
C ALA A 80 2.08 -9.82 -4.82
N MET A 81 1.33 -10.15 -3.78
CA MET A 81 0.91 -9.19 -2.76
C MET A 81 2.10 -8.66 -1.96
N ARG A 82 3.08 -9.52 -1.62
CA ARG A 82 4.34 -9.08 -0.98
C ARG A 82 5.09 -8.06 -1.82
N LEU A 83 5.20 -8.31 -3.13
CA LEU A 83 5.82 -7.39 -4.07
C LEU A 83 5.05 -6.06 -4.15
N ALA A 84 3.71 -6.12 -4.18
CA ALA A 84 2.86 -4.94 -4.18
C ALA A 84 3.06 -4.11 -2.90
N CYS A 85 3.15 -4.75 -1.73
CA CYS A 85 3.43 -4.06 -0.46
C CYS A 85 4.80 -3.38 -0.46
N VAL A 86 5.85 -4.05 -0.94
CA VAL A 86 7.19 -3.45 -1.03
C VAL A 86 7.19 -2.24 -1.95
N ARG A 87 6.54 -2.35 -3.12
CA ARG A 87 6.38 -1.22 -4.05
C ARG A 87 5.65 -0.06 -3.38
N ALA A 88 4.51 -0.35 -2.77
CA ALA A 88 3.69 0.63 -2.08
C ALA A 88 4.47 1.32 -0.95
N LEU A 89 5.23 0.56 -0.14
CA LEU A 89 6.08 1.10 0.92
C LEU A 89 7.12 2.10 0.35
N GLY A 90 7.74 1.79 -0.78
CA GLY A 90 8.63 2.73 -1.47
C GLY A 90 7.91 3.95 -2.04
N GLU A 91 6.69 3.76 -2.55
CA GLU A 91 5.85 4.83 -3.11
C GLU A 91 5.32 5.81 -2.07
N THR A 92 5.20 5.40 -0.80
CA THR A 92 4.86 6.33 0.29
C THR A 92 5.88 7.46 0.44
N ARG A 93 7.12 7.26 -0.07
CA ARG A 93 8.27 8.16 0.07
C ARG A 93 8.52 8.58 1.52
N ASN A 94 8.17 7.71 2.46
CA ASN A 94 8.29 7.95 3.89
C ASN A 94 9.50 7.18 4.44
N LYS A 95 10.37 7.89 5.17
CA LYS A 95 11.55 7.30 5.80
C LYS A 95 11.19 6.25 6.86
N GLU A 96 10.00 6.31 7.44
CA GLU A 96 9.49 5.29 8.37
C GLU A 96 9.28 3.93 7.69
N ALA A 97 9.22 3.87 6.36
CA ALA A 97 9.18 2.61 5.62
C ALA A 97 10.54 1.90 5.57
N VAL A 98 11.66 2.61 5.84
CA VAL A 98 13.02 2.05 5.72
C VAL A 98 13.26 0.86 6.65
N PRO A 99 12.96 0.92 7.96
CA PRO A 99 13.12 -0.24 8.84
C PRO A 99 12.32 -1.46 8.36
N ALA A 100 11.08 -1.24 7.91
CA ALA A 100 10.23 -2.31 7.41
C ALA A 100 10.77 -2.96 6.13
N LEU A 101 11.31 -2.15 5.21
CA LEU A 101 11.94 -2.65 3.99
C LEU A 101 13.23 -3.43 4.30
N MET A 102 14.02 -3.02 5.29
CA MET A 102 15.20 -3.79 5.71
C MET A 102 14.82 -5.14 6.35
N GLU A 103 13.79 -5.17 7.21
CA GLU A 103 13.24 -6.41 7.76
C GLU A 103 12.76 -7.34 6.64
N ALA A 104 12.04 -6.78 5.64
CA ALA A 104 11.61 -7.53 4.47
C ALA A 104 12.79 -8.10 3.67
N TYR A 105 13.90 -7.37 3.55
CA TYR A 105 15.10 -7.80 2.84
C TYR A 105 15.75 -9.00 3.52
N ALA A 106 15.87 -8.96 4.85
CA ALA A 106 16.39 -10.06 5.66
C ALA A 106 15.53 -11.33 5.50
N GLY A 107 14.20 -11.17 5.43
CA GLY A 107 13.26 -12.27 5.21
C GLY A 107 13.17 -12.79 3.76
N ALA A 108 13.77 -12.11 2.79
CA ALA A 108 13.67 -12.45 1.36
C ALA A 108 14.77 -13.42 0.88
N TRP A 109 15.31 -14.27 1.74
CA TRP A 109 16.51 -15.08 1.51
C TRP A 109 16.51 -15.87 0.19
N ASN A 110 15.37 -16.42 -0.23
CA ASN A 110 15.21 -17.19 -1.47
C ASN A 110 14.42 -16.46 -2.59
N ASP A 111 14.24 -15.13 -2.51
CA ASP A 111 13.49 -14.37 -3.50
C ASP A 111 14.34 -13.20 -4.06
N PRO A 112 15.15 -13.46 -5.10
CA PRO A 112 15.97 -12.43 -5.73
C PRO A 112 15.16 -11.27 -6.32
N SER A 113 13.94 -11.55 -6.81
CA SER A 113 13.06 -10.54 -7.38
C SER A 113 12.56 -9.58 -6.31
N LEU A 114 12.12 -10.13 -5.18
CA LEU A 114 11.71 -9.34 -4.01
C LEU A 114 12.88 -8.52 -3.46
N LYS A 115 14.09 -9.09 -3.37
CA LYS A 115 15.29 -8.34 -2.96
C LYS A 115 15.56 -7.12 -3.85
N ARG A 116 15.49 -7.27 -5.17
CA ARG A 116 15.69 -6.16 -6.12
C ARG A 116 14.64 -5.08 -5.93
N GLU A 117 13.38 -5.48 -5.76
CA GLU A 117 12.29 -4.53 -5.52
C GLU A 117 12.46 -3.80 -4.19
N ILE A 118 12.90 -4.49 -3.13
CA ILE A 118 13.16 -3.87 -1.84
C ILE A 118 14.27 -2.82 -1.94
N VAL A 119 15.36 -3.12 -2.66
CA VAL A 119 16.43 -2.14 -2.91
C VAL A 119 15.90 -0.92 -3.67
N ALA A 120 15.07 -1.12 -4.70
CA ALA A 120 14.45 -0.04 -5.43
C ALA A 120 13.47 0.79 -4.57
N ALA A 121 12.68 0.13 -3.71
CA ALA A 121 11.76 0.77 -2.78
C ALA A 121 12.52 1.57 -1.71
N LEU A 122 13.65 1.06 -1.21
CA LEU A 122 14.53 1.77 -0.28
C LEU A 122 15.05 3.07 -0.90
N ALA A 123 15.49 3.03 -2.16
CA ALA A 123 15.93 4.23 -2.87
C ALA A 123 14.82 5.29 -2.94
N LYS A 124 13.57 4.89 -3.25
CA LYS A 124 12.40 5.78 -3.29
C LYS A 124 12.01 6.32 -1.91
N ALA A 125 12.08 5.50 -0.86
CA ALA A 125 11.77 5.89 0.51
C ALA A 125 12.84 6.85 1.10
N HIS A 126 14.09 6.73 0.63
CA HIS A 126 15.21 7.58 1.08
C HIS A 126 15.26 8.94 0.40
N THR A 127 14.75 9.05 -0.84
CA THR A 127 14.59 10.36 -1.49
C THR A 127 13.48 11.13 -0.79
N PRO A 128 13.78 12.18 0.00
CA PRO A 128 12.72 13.00 0.58
C PRO A 128 11.89 13.58 -0.57
N SER A 129 10.57 13.65 -0.39
CA SER A 129 9.71 14.45 -1.26
C SER A 129 10.26 15.87 -1.29
N SER A 130 11.09 16.19 -2.28
CA SER A 130 11.57 17.55 -2.49
C SER A 130 10.35 18.42 -2.74
N PRO A 131 10.20 19.58 -2.07
CA PRO A 131 9.20 20.54 -2.50
C PRO A 131 9.57 20.97 -3.91
N ILE A 132 8.65 20.76 -4.85
CA ILE A 132 8.77 21.28 -6.21
C ILE A 132 8.93 22.80 -6.08
N PRO A 133 9.97 23.43 -6.65
CA PRO A 133 10.11 24.89 -6.67
C PRO A 133 9.03 25.55 -7.51
#